data_AF-A0A173L1H9-F1
#
_entry.id   AF-A0A173L1H9-F1
#
_cell.length_a   1.000
_cell.length_b   1.000
_cell.length_c   1.000
_cell.angle_alpha   90.00
_cell.angle_beta   90.00
_cell.angle_gamma   90.00
#
_symmetry.space_group_name_H-M   'P 1'
#
loop_
_entity.id
_entity.type
_entity.pdbx_description
1 polymer ?
#
loop_
_entity_poly.entity_id
_entity_poly.type
_entity_poly.pdbx_seq_one_letter_code
_entity_poly.pdbx_strand_id
1 'polypeptide(L)' 'MSTARAPTIRIAAALIDSDRGRMLLVRKAGTPWFMQAGGKIEESETPFPAPQRELLEELGGRCTRMKPVYRPIFLPRSR' A
#
# COMPACT_ATOMS: atom_id res chain seq x y z
N MET A 1 14.65 20.31 24.81
CA MET A 1 13.75 20.11 23.65
C MET A 1 13.46 18.63 23.55
N SER A 2 12.19 18.22 23.77
CA SER A 2 11.79 16.81 23.71
C SER A 2 11.73 16.37 22.24
N THR A 3 12.55 15.39 21.85
CA THR A 3 12.46 14.73 20.55
C THR A 3 11.32 13.72 20.60
N ALA A 4 10.08 14.20 20.50
CA ALA A 4 8.93 13.32 20.35
C ALA A 4 9.15 12.42 19.13
N ARG A 5 9.25 11.12 19.37
CA ARG A 5 9.47 10.11 18.34
C ARG A 5 8.27 10.13 17.38
N ALA A 6 8.53 10.23 16.08
CA ALA A 6 7.48 10.25 15.08
C ALA A 6 6.56 9.02 15.25
N PRO A 7 5.23 9.20 15.17
CA PRO A 7 4.29 8.09 15.34
C PRO A 7 4.53 7.02 14.27
N THR A 8 4.44 5.76 14.69
CA THR A 8 4.58 4.63 13.76
C THR A 8 3.27 4.46 12.99
N ILE A 9 3.34 4.52 11.67
CA ILE A 9 2.20 4.27 10.79
C ILE A 9 2.35 2.86 10.22
N ARG A 10 1.31 2.04 10.35
CA ARG A 10 1.23 0.73 9.72
C ARG A 10 0.44 0.85 8.43
N ILE A 11 1.05 0.43 7.33
CA ILE A 11 0.48 0.53 5.99
C ILE A 11 0.43 -0.87 5.39
N ALA A 12 -0.67 -1.20 4.70
CA ALA A 12 -0.77 -2.39 3.87
C ALA A 12 -0.83 -1.95 2.41
N ALA A 13 -0.01 -2.58 1.57
CA ALA A 13 0.06 -2.29 0.14
C ALA A 13 -0.20 -3.58 -0.67
N ALA A 14 -0.93 -3.44 -1.76
CA ALA A 14 -1.20 -4.52 -2.71
C ALA A 14 -0.19 -4.49 -3.86
N LEU A 15 0.39 -5.65 -4.16
CA LEU A 15 1.07 -5.92 -5.42
C LEU A 15 0.04 -6.44 -6.41
N ILE A 16 -0.24 -5.66 -7.44
CA ILE A 16 -1.24 -6.00 -8.47
C ILE A 16 -0.51 -6.09 -9.80
N ASP A 17 -0.26 -7.31 -10.24
CA ASP A 17 0.33 -7.62 -11.53
C ASP A 17 -0.74 -7.99 -12.56
N SER A 18 -0.43 -7.70 -13.81
CA SER A 18 -1.13 -8.28 -14.96
C SER A 18 -0.39 -9.52 -15.44
N ASP A 19 -1.09 -10.37 -16.17
CA ASP A 19 -0.57 -11.54 -16.90
C ASP A 19 0.59 -11.22 -17.87
N ARG A 20 0.82 -9.94 -18.16
CA ARG A 20 1.92 -9.46 -19.02
C ARG A 20 3.08 -8.83 -18.26
N GLY A 21 3.22 -9.10 -16.96
CA GLY A 21 4.35 -8.62 -16.15
C GLY A 21 4.36 -7.10 -15.90
N ARG A 22 3.23 -6.40 -16.12
CA ARG A 22 3.06 -5.00 -15.70
C ARG A 22 2.48 -4.96 -14.30
N MET A 23 2.95 -4.02 -13.48
CA MET A 23 2.35 -3.71 -12.18
C MET A 23 1.49 -2.45 -12.23
N LEU A 24 0.35 -2.50 -11.55
CA LEU A 24 -0.48 -1.32 -11.32
C LEU A 24 0.14 -0.46 -10.22
N LEU A 25 0.29 0.83 -10.50
CA LEU A 25 0.63 1.86 -9.53
C LEU A 25 -0.45 2.94 -9.58
N VAL A 26 -0.69 3.55 -8.43
CA VAL A 26 -1.58 4.71 -8.31
C VAL A 26 -0.75 5.97 -8.17
N ARG A 27 -1.27 7.09 -8.68
CA ARG A 27 -0.64 8.40 -8.51
C ARG A 27 -1.26 9.10 -7.33
N LYS A 28 -0.45 9.45 -6.33
CA LYS A 28 -0.94 10.19 -5.17
C LYS A 28 -1.47 11.56 -5.63
N ALA A 29 -2.75 11.83 -5.33
CA ALA A 29 -3.44 13.05 -5.71
C ALA A 29 -2.62 14.30 -5.33
N GLY A 30 -2.54 15.25 -6.27
CA GLY A 30 -1.79 16.49 -6.08
C GLY A 30 -0.26 16.35 -6.11
N THR A 31 0.29 15.19 -6.47
CA THR A 31 1.75 14.97 -6.52
C THR A 31 2.19 14.26 -7.81
N PRO A 32 3.48 14.30 -8.18
CA PRO A 32 4.01 13.47 -9.27
C PRO A 32 4.38 12.04 -8.83
N TRP A 33 4.15 11.68 -7.56
CA TRP A 33 4.61 10.43 -6.99
C TRP A 33 3.65 9.28 -7.28
N PHE A 34 4.22 8.18 -7.76
CA PHE A 34 3.53 6.90 -7.90
C PHE A 34 3.77 6.03 -6.67
N MET A 35 2.76 5.25 -6.29
CA MET A 35 2.80 4.33 -5.16
C MET A 35 2.01 3.07 -5.47
N GLN A 36 2.22 2.05 -4.65
CA GLN A 36 1.36 0.87 -4.67
C GLN A 36 -0.03 1.25 -4.15
N ALA A 37 -1.06 0.57 -4.65
CA ALA A 37 -2.40 0.70 -4.11
C ALA A 37 -2.45 0.15 -2.68
N GLY A 38 -3.24 0.77 -1.82
CA GLY A 38 -3.35 0.43 -0.40
C GLY A 38 -3.22 1.67 0.47
N GLY A 39 -3.15 1.44 1.78
CA GLY A 39 -3.37 2.52 2.73
C GLY A 39 -3.04 2.14 4.15
N LYS A 40 -3.38 3.08 5.04
CA LYS A 40 -3.20 2.91 6.47
C LYS A 40 -4.08 1.75 6.95
N ILE A 41 -3.52 0.89 7.80
CA ILE A 41 -4.29 -0.13 8.49
C ILE A 41 -5.00 0.54 9.66
N GLU A 42 -6.33 0.44 9.71
CA GLU A 42 -7.09 0.97 10.84
C GLU A 42 -6.99 0.06 12.07
N GLU A 43 -7.28 0.60 13.26
CA GLU A 43 -6.98 -0.05 14.55
C GLU A 43 -7.66 -1.42 14.73
N SER A 44 -8.82 -1.63 14.10
CA SER A 44 -9.57 -2.89 14.13
C SER A 44 -9.31 -3.78 12.92
N GLU A 45 -8.47 -3.35 11.97
CA GLU A 45 -8.30 -4.01 10.68
C GLU A 45 -7.06 -4.93 10.70
N THR A 46 -7.21 -6.13 10.12
CA THR A 46 -6.04 -6.98 9.86
C THR A 46 -5.33 -6.52 8.58
N PRO A 47 -4.07 -6.90 8.31
CA PRO A 47 -3.36 -6.41 7.13
C PRO A 47 -3.96 -6.81 5.77
N PHE A 48 -4.88 -7.77 5.73
CA PHE A 48 -5.41 -8.33 4.49
C PHE A 48 -6.69 -7.64 3.99
N PRO A 49 -7.67 -7.28 4.84
CA PRO A 49 -8.81 -6.46 4.42
C PRO A 49 -8.44 -5.04 4.01
N ALA A 50 -7.40 -4.44 4.62
CA ALA A 50 -7.04 -3.03 4.37
C ALA A 50 -6.82 -2.72 2.88
N PRO A 51 -5.97 -3.44 2.12
CA PRO A 51 -5.83 -3.16 0.70
C PRO A 51 -7.08 -3.49 -0.12
N GLN A 52 -7.95 -4.41 0.31
CA GLN A 52 -9.19 -4.72 -0.40
C GLN A 52 -10.19 -3.55 -0.31
N ARG A 53 -10.32 -2.96 0.88
CA ARG A 53 -11.13 -1.77 1.12
C ARG A 53 -10.61 -0.58 0.31
N GLU A 54 -9.32 -0.28 0.43
CA GLU A 54 -8.67 0.83 -0.29
C GLU A 54 -8.82 0.68 -1.82
N LEU A 55 -8.64 -0.53 -2.35
CA LEU A 55 -8.83 -0.78 -3.79
C LEU A 55 -10.27 -0.52 -4.26
N LEU A 56 -11.25 -0.85 -3.42
CA LEU A 56 -12.65 -0.58 -3.73
C LEU A 56 -12.93 0.93 -3.68
N GLU A 57 -12.42 1.62 -2.67
CA GLU A 57 -12.63 3.06 -2.45
C GLU A 57 -11.94 3.92 -3.51
N GLU A 58 -10.68 3.63 -3.84
CA GLU A 58 -9.87 4.45 -4.73
C GLU A 58 -10.04 4.09 -6.22
N LEU A 59 -10.20 2.81 -6.52
CA LEU A 59 -10.16 2.31 -7.91
C LEU A 59 -11.48 1.65 -8.34
N GLY A 60 -12.46 1.50 -7.45
CA GLY A 60 -13.69 0.75 -7.72
C GLY A 60 -13.48 -0.75 -7.96
N GLY A 61 -12.27 -1.26 -7.72
CA GLY A 61 -11.87 -2.62 -8.03
C GLY A 61 -12.17 -3.57 -6.87
N ARG A 62 -12.69 -4.77 -7.18
CA ARG A 62 -12.82 -5.85 -6.20
C ARG A 62 -11.77 -6.92 -6.44
N CYS A 63 -10.95 -7.19 -5.44
CA CYS A 63 -9.99 -8.29 -5.48
C CYS A 63 -10.62 -9.54 -4.85
N THR A 64 -10.92 -10.55 -5.67
CA THR A 64 -11.54 -11.82 -5.22
C THR A 64 -10.53 -12.82 -4.68
N ARG A 65 -9.25 -12.66 -5.03
CA ARG A 65 -8.18 -13.55 -4.62
C ARG A 65 -6.90 -12.77 -4.37
N MET A 66 -6.52 -12.70 -3.11
CA MET A 66 -5.23 -12.15 -2.68
C MET A 66 -4.45 -13.25 -1.96
N LYS A 67 -3.13 -13.15 -2.03
CA LYS A 67 -2.21 -14.01 -1.27
C LYS A 67 -1.22 -13.13 -0.52
N PRO A 68 -0.87 -13.45 0.73
CA PRO A 68 0.17 -12.72 1.43
C PRO A 68 1.49 -12.86 0.66
N VAL A 69 2.11 -11.74 0.34
CA VAL A 69 3.45 -11.70 -0.25
C VAL A 69 4.37 -11.04 0.77
N TYR A 70 5.24 -11.84 1.39
CA TYR A 70 6.34 -11.29 2.15
C TYR A 70 7.52 -11.07 1.20
N ARG A 71 7.69 -9.84 0.74
CA ARG A 71 8.94 -9.40 0.08
C ARG A 71 9.57 -8.30 0.93
N PRO A 72 10.80 -8.49 1.44
CA PRO A 72 11.53 -7.40 2.05
C PRO A 72 11.86 -6.38 0.96
N ILE A 73 11.04 -5.33 0.85
CA ILE A 73 11.35 -4.17 0.01
C ILE A 73 12.22 -3.25 0.86
N PHE A 74 13.53 -3.43 0.79
CA PHE A 74 14.48 -2.45 1.28
C PHE A 74 14.69 -1.44 0.15
N LEU A 75 14.06 -0.27 0.22
CA LEU A 75 14.50 0.87 -0.58
C LEU A 75 15.77 1.39 0.11
N PRO A 76 16.98 1.23 -0.46
CA PRO A 76 18.13 1.95 0.07
C PRO A 76 17.79 3.44 0.01
N ARG A 77 17.89 4.13 1.15
CA ARG A 77 17.90 5.59 1.12
C ARG A 77 19.11 6.00 0.29
N SER A 78 18.87 6.51 -0.92
CA SER A 78 19.90 7.25 -1.64
C SER A 78 20.34 8.40 -0.75
N ARG A 79 21.65 8.48 -0.51
CA ARG A 79 22.31 9.58 0.21
C ARG A 79 22.06 10.90 -0.47
#